data_AF-A0A4U9W338-F1
#
_entry.id   AF-A0A4U9W338-F1
#
_cell.length_a   1.000
_cell.length_b   1.000
_cell.length_c   1.000
_cell.angle_alpha   90.00
_cell.angle_beta   90.00
_cell.angle_gamma   90.00
#
_symmetry.space_group_name_H-M   'P 1'
#
loop_
_entity.id
_entity.type
_entity.pdbx_description
1 polymer ?
#
loop_
_entity_poly.entity_id
_entity_poly.type
_entity_poly.pdbx_seq_one_letter_code
_entity_poly.pdbx_strand_id
1 'polypeptide(L)'
;MNVTAPNLKSLPYTREAVLTLFAPLAQRPWAMLLHSGFAEHPHNRFDILVAEPRTTLTTYSASTEIQQGETRSNSPEEIPLCCCSNS
;
A
#
# COMPACT_ATOMS: atom_id res chain seq x y z
N MET A 1 23.69 -1.37 0.27
CA MET A 1 22.48 -0.57 0.57
C MET A 1 22.33 -0.51 2.07
N ASN A 2 22.19 0.70 2.64
CA ASN A 2 21.94 0.85 4.06
C ASN A 2 20.42 0.78 4.25
N VAL A 3 19.90 -0.38 4.67
CA VAL A 3 18.47 -0.50 5.01
C VAL A 3 18.23 0.39 6.22
N THR A 4 17.59 1.54 5.98
CA THR A 4 17.25 2.46 7.05
C THR A 4 15.99 1.92 7.71
N ALA A 5 16.06 1.66 9.01
CA ALA A 5 14.88 1.24 9.76
C ALA A 5 13.77 2.30 9.64
N PRO A 6 12.50 1.91 9.51
CA PRO A 6 11.41 2.86 9.43
C PRO A 6 11.31 3.70 10.71
N ASN A 7 10.97 4.98 10.57
CA ASN A 7 10.65 5.80 11.74
C ASN A 7 9.29 5.37 12.29
N LEU A 8 9.27 4.88 13.53
CA LEU A 8 8.05 4.43 14.19
C LEU A 8 7.47 5.56 15.03
N LYS A 9 6.22 5.92 14.76
CA LYS A 9 5.45 6.88 15.56
C LYS A 9 4.20 6.22 16.09
N SER A 10 4.05 6.22 17.41
CA SER A 10 2.81 5.77 18.05
C SER A 10 1.74 6.85 17.94
N LEU A 11 0.53 6.46 17.58
CA LEU A 11 -0.64 7.31 17.56
C LEU A 11 -1.68 6.77 18.56
N PRO A 12 -2.50 7.63 19.19
CA PRO A 12 -3.61 7.16 20.02
C PRO A 12 -4.55 6.31 19.18
N TYR A 13 -4.68 5.03 19.53
CA TYR A 13 -5.57 4.10 18.83
C TYR A 13 -6.97 4.14 19.45
N THR A 14 -7.97 4.37 18.61
CA THR A 14 -9.37 4.08 18.91
C THR A 14 -9.94 3.24 17.77
N ARG A 15 -11.05 2.55 18.04
CA ARG A 15 -11.73 1.69 17.05
C ARG A 15 -12.10 2.47 15.77
N GLU A 16 -12.37 3.76 15.90
CA GLU A 16 -12.75 4.67 14.82
C GLU A 16 -11.57 5.51 14.28
N ALA A 17 -10.40 5.45 14.94
CA ALA A 17 -9.25 6.27 14.57
C ALA A 17 -8.81 5.99 13.13
N VAL A 18 -8.78 4.71 12.73
CA VAL A 18 -8.35 4.34 11.37
C VAL A 18 -9.31 4.87 10.30
N LEU A 19 -10.62 4.84 10.55
CA LEU A 19 -11.63 5.38 9.65
C LEU A 19 -11.51 6.90 9.54
N THR A 20 -11.27 7.57 10.67
CA THR A 20 -11.07 9.03 10.72
C THR A 20 -9.81 9.44 9.95
N LEU A 21 -8.72 8.69 10.11
CA LEU A 21 -7.46 8.92 9.38
C LEU A 21 -7.60 8.62 7.89
N PHE A 22 -8.40 7.62 7.51
CA PHE A 22 -8.60 7.24 6.12
C PHE A 22 -9.59 8.13 5.37
N ALA A 23 -10.60 8.70 6.03
CA ALA A 23 -11.63 9.51 5.40
C ALA A 23 -11.11 10.59 4.42
N PRO A 24 -10.11 11.43 4.76
CA PRO A 24 -9.57 12.42 3.81
C PRO A 24 -8.75 11.78 2.67
N LEU A 25 -8.28 10.55 2.83
CA LEU A 25 -7.47 9.82 1.86
C LEU A 25 -8.31 8.96 0.92
N ALA A 26 -9.55 8.64 1.28
CA ALA A 26 -10.40 7.69 0.57
C ALA A 26 -10.63 8.02 -0.92
N GLN A 27 -10.58 9.31 -1.28
CA GLN A 27 -10.74 9.77 -2.67
C GLN A 27 -9.44 9.77 -3.49
N ARG A 28 -8.31 9.48 -2.85
CA ARG A 28 -7.00 9.50 -3.51
C ARG A 28 -6.78 8.19 -4.25
N PRO A 29 -6.25 8.22 -5.49
CA PRO A 29 -5.84 7.01 -6.18
C PRO A 29 -4.89 6.18 -5.31
N TRP A 30 -5.10 4.87 -5.28
CA TRP A 30 -4.30 3.90 -4.52
C TRP A 30 -4.33 4.03 -2.99
N ALA A 31 -5.22 4.85 -2.43
CA ALA A 31 -5.50 4.80 -1.01
C ALA A 31 -6.25 3.50 -0.68
N MET A 32 -5.66 2.68 0.20
CA MET A 32 -6.20 1.38 0.58
C MET A 32 -6.31 1.29 2.09
N LEU A 33 -7.46 0.79 2.55
CA LEU A 33 -7.71 0.45 3.93
C LEU A 33 -8.04 -1.03 4.03
N LEU A 34 -7.19 -1.79 4.72
CA LEU A 34 -7.46 -3.17 5.11
C LEU A 34 -7.93 -3.15 6.56
N HIS A 35 -9.24 -3.25 6.74
CA HIS A 35 -9.87 -3.21 8.05
C HIS A 35 -10.24 -4.61 8.51
N SER A 36 -9.90 -4.94 9.76
CA SER A 36 -10.11 -6.26 10.37
C SER A 36 -11.58 -6.56 10.77
N GLY A 37 -12.49 -5.64 10.48
CA GLY A 37 -13.94 -5.89 10.52
C GLY A 37 -14.53 -6.05 11.92
N PHE A 38 -13.92 -5.42 12.93
CA PHE A 38 -14.39 -5.40 14.33
C PHE A 38 -14.61 -6.76 15.02
N ALA A 39 -14.19 -7.87 14.41
CA ALA A 39 -14.41 -9.20 14.98
C ALA A 39 -13.56 -9.38 16.26
N GLU A 40 -14.20 -9.73 17.37
CA GLU A 40 -13.53 -10.07 18.63
C GLU A 40 -12.87 -11.45 18.54
N HIS A 41 -11.87 -11.58 17.67
CA HIS A 41 -10.99 -12.72 17.63
C HIS A 41 -9.53 -12.26 17.69
N PRO A 42 -8.65 -12.97 18.42
CA PRO A 42 -7.25 -12.58 18.60
C PRO A 42 -6.44 -12.53 17.29
N HIS A 43 -7.00 -12.89 16.15
CA HIS A 43 -6.35 -12.83 14.84
C HIS A 43 -6.72 -11.56 14.02
N ASN A 44 -7.66 -10.73 14.48
CA ASN A 44 -8.17 -9.53 13.79
C ASN A 44 -7.77 -8.23 14.50
N ARG A 45 -6.49 -8.09 14.85
CA ARG A 45 -6.03 -7.05 15.78
C ARG A 45 -5.38 -5.82 15.11
N PHE A 46 -5.26 -5.82 13.79
CA PHE A 46 -4.56 -4.77 13.05
C PHE A 46 -5.39 -4.27 11.89
N ASP A 47 -5.41 -2.95 11.74
CA ASP A 47 -5.90 -2.27 10.55
C ASP A 47 -4.70 -1.67 9.81
N ILE A 48 -4.64 -1.84 8.49
CA ILE A 48 -3.54 -1.35 7.66
C ILE A 48 -4.07 -0.27 6.75
N LEU A 49 -3.50 0.92 6.84
CA LEU A 49 -3.77 2.05 5.96
C LEU A 49 -2.55 2.29 5.09
N VAL A 50 -2.75 2.36 3.78
CA VAL A 50 -1.71 2.70 2.80
C VAL A 50 -2.23 3.84 1.92
N ALA A 51 -1.37 4.82 1.66
CA ALA A 51 -1.60 5.90 0.71
C ALA A 51 -0.26 6.28 0.07
N GLU A 52 -0.31 6.99 -1.06
CA GLU A 52 0.88 7.51 -1.75
C GLU A 52 1.93 6.43 -2.08
N PRO A 53 1.59 5.41 -2.89
CA PRO A 53 2.58 4.42 -3.30
C PRO A 53 3.71 5.08 -4.09
N ARG A 54 4.96 4.69 -3.80
CA ARG A 54 6.14 5.12 -4.59
C ARG A 54 6.19 4.46 -5.97
N THR A 55 5.68 3.24 -6.05
CA THR A 55 5.61 2.43 -7.26
C THR A 55 4.25 1.76 -7.32
N THR A 56 3.59 1.79 -8.48
CA THR A 56 2.36 1.03 -8.73
C THR A 56 2.60 0.06 -9.88
N LEU A 57 1.97 -1.10 -9.79
CA LEU A 57 1.99 -2.13 -10.83
C LEU A 57 0.55 -2.37 -11.27
N THR A 58 0.27 -2.20 -12.56
CA THR A 58 -1.05 -2.39 -13.12
C THR A 58 -0.98 -3.34 -14.31
N THR A 59 -1.58 -4.53 -14.17
CA THR A 59 -1.57 -5.53 -15.23
C THR A 59 -2.90 -5.50 -15.98
N TYR A 60 -2.83 -5.27 -17.28
CA TYR A 60 -3.96 -5.39 -18.20
C TYR A 60 -3.64 -6.44 -19.26
N SER A 61 -4.41 -7.54 -19.26
CA SER A 61 -4.18 -8.70 -20.13
C SER A 61 -2.75 -9.25 -19.98
N ALA A 62 -1.92 -9.17 -21.04
CA ALA A 62 -0.55 -9.69 -21.05
C ALA A 62 0.51 -8.59 -20.85
N SER A 63 0.10 -7.37 -20.43
CA SER A 63 1.03 -6.28 -20.20
C SER A 63 0.93 -5.78 -18.77
N THR A 64 2.08 -5.59 -18.12
CA THR A 64 2.17 -4.96 -16.81
C THR A 64 2.83 -3.59 -16.94
N GLU A 65 2.09 -2.57 -16.55
CA GLU A 65 2.58 -1.20 -16.41
C GLU A 65 3.18 -1.03 -15.01
N ILE A 66 4.43 -0.56 -14.96
CA ILE A 66 5.10 -0.13 -13.73
C ILE A 66 5.21 1.39 -13.77
N GLN A 67 4.59 2.07 -12.81
CA GLN A 67 4.68 3.52 -12.65
C GLN A 67 5.47 3.85 -11.39
N GLN A 68 6.59 4.56 -11.53
CA GLN A 68 7.45 5.04 -10.43
C GLN A 68 7.57 6.56 -10.52
N GLY A 69 6.85 7.30 -9.68
CA GLY A 69 6.77 8.76 -9.79
C GLY A 69 6.25 9.16 -11.18
N GLU A 70 7.03 9.92 -11.95
CA GLU A 70 6.70 10.30 -13.34
C GLU A 70 7.11 9.26 -14.38
N THR A 71 7.98 8.31 -14.02
CA THR A 71 8.50 7.29 -14.92
C THR A 71 7.49 6.16 -15.10
N ARG A 72 7.20 5.82 -16.36
CA ARG A 72 6.35 4.69 -16.75
C ARG A 72 7.14 3.70 -17.59
N SER A 73 7.05 2.42 -17.27
CA SER A 73 7.58 1.34 -18.09
C SER A 73 6.54 0.25 -18.27
N ASN A 74 6.58 -0.41 -19.44
CA ASN A 74 5.70 -1.51 -19.77
C ASN A 74 6.54 -2.78 -19.94
N SER A 75 6.13 -3.85 -19.27
CA SER A 75 6.68 -5.18 -19.48
C SER A 75 5.66 -6.06 -20.22
N PRO A 76 6.07 -6.75 -21.30
CA PRO A 76 5.22 -7.68 -22.04
C PRO A 76 5.12 -9.09 -21.43
N GLU A 77 5.76 -9.36 -20.29
CA GLU A 77 5.70 -10.65 -19.60
C GLU A 77 5.02 -10.53 -18.23
N GLU A 78 4.28 -11.58 -17.82
CA GLU A 78 3.84 -11.78 -16.43
C GLU A 78 5.06 -11.63 -15.52
N ILE A 79 5.19 -10.49 -14.85
CA ILE A 79 6.31 -10.26 -13.93
C ILE A 79 5.96 -11.00 -12.63
N PRO A 80 6.69 -12.08 -12.25
CA PRO A 80 6.84 -12.40 -10.84
C PRO A 80 7.60 -11.22 -10.21
N LEU A 81 7.17 -10.77 -9.03
CA LEU A 81 7.55 -9.60 -8.20
C LEU A 81 9.04 -9.11 -8.17
N CYS A 82 9.95 -9.72 -8.90
CA CYS A 82 11.38 -9.50 -9.01
C CYS A 82 11.80 -8.08 -9.45
N CYS A 83 10.98 -7.36 -10.25
CA CYS A 83 11.36 -6.04 -10.78
C CYS A 83 11.34 -4.90 -9.74
N CYS A 84 10.82 -5.12 -8.52
CA CYS A 84 10.95 -4.16 -7.43
C CYS A 84 12.30 -4.26 -6.68
N SER A 85 13.19 -5.15 -7.12
CA SER A 85 14.52 -5.35 -6.54
C SER A 85 15.55 -4.49 -7.30
N ASN A 86 15.79 -3.27 -6.79
CA ASN A 86 16.83 -2.30 -7.16
C ASN A 86 16.37 -1.07 -7.98
N SER A 87 16.03 -0.01 -7.24
CA SER A 87 16.53 1.36 -7.49
C SER A 87 16.61 2.11 -6.17
#